data_AF-A0A2S8BN73-F1
#
_entry.id   AF-A0A2S8BN73-F1
#
_cell.length_a   1.000
_cell.length_b   1.000
_cell.length_c   1.000
_cell.angle_alpha   90.00
_cell.angle_beta   90.00
_cell.angle_gamma   90.00
#
_symmetry.space_group_name_H-M   'P 1'
#
loop_
_entity.id
_entity.type
_entity.pdbx_description
1 polymer ?
#
loop_
_entity_poly.entity_id
_entity_poly.type
_entity_poly.pdbx_seq_one_letter_code
_entity_poly.pdbx_strand_id
1 'polypeptide(L)'
;MGTFLIDLAPQDMARRLGDALGVYVDAMSYPRGTESQRASMWLEHMRRRGWQAVAAVEANVRAGAAPSAAELTGAPLLGVAYGYCGAPDQWWQQQVVQGLQRGGGPHRRSPA
;
A
#
# COMPACT_ATOMS: atom_id res chain seq x y z
N MET A 1 0.45 -21.79 12.19
CA MET A 1 0.35 -20.63 11.30
C MET A 1 1.08 -19.48 11.96
N GLY A 2 1.80 -18.68 11.17
CA GLY A 2 2.48 -17.47 11.64
C GLY A 2 2.28 -16.34 10.65
N THR A 3 2.24 -15.11 11.16
CA THR A 3 2.17 -13.90 10.34
C THR A 3 3.58 -13.36 10.09
N PHE A 4 3.87 -13.06 8.83
CA PHE A 4 5.17 -12.54 8.39
C PHE A 4 4.97 -11.22 7.66
N LEU A 5 5.90 -10.28 7.86
CA LEU A 5 5.97 -9.05 7.09
C LEU A 5 6.96 -9.24 5.94
N ILE A 6 6.55 -8.90 4.72
CA ILE A 6 7.40 -8.94 3.52
C ILE A 6 7.39 -7.61 2.81
N ASP A 7 8.51 -7.29 2.17
CA ASP A 7 8.54 -6.26 1.13
C ASP A 7 7.68 -6.71 -0.06
N LEU A 8 6.92 -5.78 -0.62
CA LEU A 8 6.04 -6.05 -1.75
C LEU A 8 6.49 -5.20 -2.95
N ALA A 9 7.35 -5.77 -3.79
CA ALA A 9 7.83 -5.10 -5.00
C ALA A 9 6.65 -4.76 -5.95
N PRO A 10 6.76 -3.71 -6.78
CA PRO A 10 5.66 -3.29 -7.68
C PRO A 10 5.09 -4.41 -8.54
N GLN A 11 5.95 -5.30 -9.05
CA GLN A 11 5.53 -6.45 -9.87
C GLN A 11 4.74 -7.51 -9.08
N ASP A 12 5.10 -7.73 -7.81
CA ASP A 12 4.38 -8.65 -6.93
C ASP A 12 3.06 -8.03 -6.49
N MET A 13 3.05 -6.73 -6.18
CA MET A 13 1.83 -5.96 -5.90
C MET A 13 0.86 -5.99 -7.08
N ALA A 14 1.34 -5.80 -8.32
CA ALA A 14 0.50 -5.85 -9.51
C ALA A 14 -0.10 -7.25 -9.74
N ARG A 15 0.70 -8.30 -9.54
CA ARG A 15 0.22 -9.70 -9.64
C ARG A 15 -0.84 -10.01 -8.58
N ARG A 16 -0.68 -9.44 -7.39
CA ARG A 16 -1.54 -9.65 -6.21
C ARG A 16 -2.56 -8.53 -5.99
N LEU A 17 -2.81 -7.72 -7.02
CA LEU A 17 -3.65 -6.52 -6.88
C LEU A 17 -5.05 -6.86 -6.39
N GLY A 18 -5.63 -7.97 -6.86
CA GLY A 18 -6.93 -8.46 -6.41
C GLY A 18 -6.95 -8.74 -4.91
N ASP A 19 -5.99 -9.52 -4.39
CA ASP A 19 -5.88 -9.83 -2.96
C ASP A 19 -5.73 -8.55 -2.12
N ALA A 20 -4.84 -7.65 -2.55
CA ALA A 20 -4.55 -6.41 -1.83
C ALA A 20 -5.76 -5.46 -1.80
N LEU A 21 -6.53 -5.39 -2.89
CA LEU A 21 -7.77 -4.63 -2.95
C LEU A 21 -8.88 -5.26 -2.12
N GLY A 22 -8.97 -6.59 -2.09
CA GLY A 22 -9.89 -7.32 -1.24
C GLY A 22 -9.65 -6.99 0.23
N VAL A 23 -8.40 -7.09 0.69
CA VAL A 23 -8.01 -6.70 2.05
C VAL A 23 -8.33 -5.23 2.36
N TYR A 24 -8.08 -4.32 1.40
CA TYR A 24 -8.44 -2.91 1.56
C TYR A 24 -9.96 -2.68 1.68
N VAL A 25 -10.76 -3.31 0.84
CA VAL A 25 -12.22 -3.17 0.84
C VAL A 25 -12.81 -3.76 2.13
N ASP A 26 -12.34 -4.93 2.53
CA ASP A 26 -12.77 -5.59 3.75
C ASP A 26 -12.39 -4.75 4.98
N ALA A 27 -11.14 -4.27 5.08
CA ALA A 27 -10.67 -3.47 6.20
C ALA A 27 -11.42 -2.13 6.35
N MET A 28 -11.79 -1.51 5.23
CA MET A 28 -12.49 -0.22 5.22
C MET A 28 -14.01 -0.37 5.20
N SER A 29 -14.54 -1.60 5.21
CA SER A 29 -15.97 -1.90 5.11
C SER A 29 -16.64 -1.25 3.88
N TYR A 30 -15.94 -1.24 2.74
CA TYR A 30 -16.51 -0.72 1.49
C TYR A 30 -17.41 -1.75 0.80
N PRO A 31 -18.37 -1.30 -0.04
CA PRO A 31 -19.18 -2.21 -0.84
C PRO A 31 -18.33 -3.05 -1.80
N ARG A 32 -18.74 -4.29 -2.03
CA ARG A 32 -18.14 -5.14 -3.07
C ARG A 32 -18.21 -4.47 -4.45
N GLY A 33 -17.16 -4.64 -5.25
CA GLY A 33 -16.99 -3.97 -6.53
C GLY A 33 -16.18 -2.67 -6.46
N THR A 34 -15.90 -2.18 -5.24
CA THR A 34 -14.97 -1.05 -5.03
C THR A 34 -13.55 -1.40 -5.51
N GLU A 35 -13.16 -2.67 -5.45
CA GLU A 35 -11.87 -3.19 -5.93
C GLU A 35 -11.64 -2.77 -7.38
N SER A 36 -12.59 -3.08 -8.27
CA SER A 36 -12.49 -2.76 -9.70
C SER A 36 -12.35 -1.26 -9.96
N GLN A 37 -13.04 -0.42 -9.18
CA GLN A 37 -12.96 1.04 -9.30
C GLN A 37 -11.59 1.58 -8.86
N ARG A 38 -10.92 0.90 -7.93
CA ARG A 38 -9.63 1.32 -7.35
C ARG A 38 -8.43 0.71 -8.06
N ALA A 39 -8.61 -0.37 -8.82
CA ALA A 39 -7.52 -1.11 -9.46
C ALA A 39 -6.60 -0.24 -10.33
N SER A 40 -7.16 0.51 -11.30
CA SER A 40 -6.36 1.37 -12.19
C SER A 40 -5.59 2.44 -11.43
N MET A 41 -6.18 3.01 -10.38
CA MET A 41 -5.53 4.01 -9.52
C MET A 41 -4.34 3.40 -8.77
N TRP A 42 -4.48 2.21 -8.19
CA TRP A 42 -3.38 1.52 -7.50
C TRP A 42 -2.26 1.10 -8.48
N LEU A 43 -2.61 0.68 -9.71
CA LEU A 43 -1.64 0.42 -10.78
C LEU A 43 -0.85 1.67 -11.20
N GLU A 44 -1.49 2.84 -11.22
CA GLU A 44 -0.81 4.11 -11.45
C GLU A 44 0.13 4.48 -10.29
N HIS A 45 -0.33 4.29 -9.04
CA HIS A 45 0.46 4.60 -7.85
C HIS A 45 1.80 3.85 -7.81
N MET A 46 1.83 2.59 -8.25
CA MET A 46 3.04 1.79 -8.35
C MET A 46 4.13 2.37 -9.26
N ARG A 47 3.74 3.26 -10.19
CA ARG A 47 4.68 3.93 -11.10
C ARG A 47 5.15 5.28 -10.56
N ARG A 48 4.66 5.73 -9.40
CA ARG A 48 5.06 7.01 -8.80
C ARG A 48 6.44 6.90 -8.16
N ARG A 49 7.18 8.01 -8.20
CA ARG A 49 8.52 8.12 -7.60
C ARG A 49 8.46 7.78 -6.11
N GLY A 50 9.45 7.02 -5.65
CA GLY A 50 9.58 6.66 -4.24
C GLY A 50 8.54 5.65 -3.76
N TRP A 51 7.92 4.91 -4.69
CA TRP A 51 7.04 3.80 -4.34
C TRP A 51 7.72 2.81 -3.39
N GLN A 52 7.03 2.46 -2.31
CA GLN A 52 7.38 1.38 -1.39
C GLN A 52 6.09 0.71 -0.92
N ALA A 53 6.14 -0.61 -0.72
CA ALA A 53 5.02 -1.35 -0.16
C ALA A 53 5.48 -2.53 0.67
N VAL A 54 4.67 -2.90 1.64
CA VAL A 54 4.84 -4.08 2.50
C VAL A 54 3.51 -4.84 2.60
N ALA A 55 3.60 -6.14 2.83
CA ALA A 55 2.44 -6.98 3.08
C ALA A 55 2.63 -7.84 4.33
N ALA A 56 1.55 -8.04 5.07
CA ALA A 56 1.46 -9.09 6.08
C ALA A 56 0.88 -10.33 5.41
N VAL A 57 1.54 -11.48 5.55
CA VAL A 57 1.13 -12.77 4.96
C VAL A 57 1.07 -13.87 6.01
N GLU A 58 0.21 -14.87 5.78
CA GLU A 58 0.11 -16.04 6.65
C GLU A 58 0.84 -17.26 6.07
N ALA A 59 1.81 -17.81 6.78
CA ALA A 59 2.52 -19.01 6.34
C ALA A 59 2.51 -20.12 7.39
N ASN A 60 2.65 -21.36 6.90
CA ASN A 60 2.83 -22.50 7.78
C ASN A 60 4.27 -22.55 8.29
N VAL A 61 4.44 -22.52 9.61
CA VAL A 61 5.74 -22.68 10.25
C VAL A 61 5.89 -24.15 10.61
N ARG A 62 6.65 -24.89 9.79
CA ARG A 62 7.07 -26.24 10.17
C ARG A 62 8.05 -26.13 11.33
N ALA A 63 7.94 -27.03 12.32
CA ALA A 63 8.78 -27.00 13.51
C ALA A 63 10.27 -26.97 13.12
N GLY A 64 10.96 -25.88 13.49
CA GLY A 64 12.40 -25.70 13.26
C GLY A 64 12.82 -25.10 11.91
N ALA A 65 11.89 -24.69 11.03
CA ALA A 65 12.24 -24.06 9.75
C ALA A 65 11.48 -22.75 9.52
N ALA A 66 12.20 -21.69 9.13
CA ALA A 66 11.60 -20.46 8.64
C ALA A 66 11.04 -20.67 7.22
N PRO A 67 9.88 -20.10 6.88
CA PRO A 67 9.36 -20.17 5.51
C PRO A 67 10.33 -19.54 4.50
N SER A 68 10.43 -20.13 3.32
CA SER A 68 11.19 -19.57 2.20
C SER A 68 10.52 -18.31 1.65
N ALA A 69 11.30 -17.46 0.96
CA ALA A 69 10.75 -16.27 0.31
C ALA A 69 9.65 -16.61 -0.71
N ALA A 70 9.77 -17.72 -1.44
CA ALA A 70 8.75 -18.16 -2.38
C ALA A 70 7.44 -18.55 -1.69
N GLU A 71 7.52 -19.24 -0.54
CA GLU A 71 6.35 -19.57 0.28
C GLU A 71 5.67 -18.30 0.81
N LEU A 72 6.44 -17.31 1.27
CA LEU A 72 5.89 -16.04 1.75
C LEU A 72 5.25 -15.20 0.63
N THR A 73 5.87 -15.15 -0.55
CA THR A 73 5.33 -14.39 -1.69
C THR A 73 4.00 -14.97 -2.20
N GLY A 74 3.83 -16.29 -2.12
CA GLY A 74 2.59 -16.98 -2.50
C GLY A 74 1.56 -17.14 -1.38
N ALA A 75 1.91 -16.79 -0.13
CA ALA A 75 1.06 -16.96 1.03
C ALA A 75 -0.15 -16.00 1.04
N PRO A 76 -1.30 -16.39 1.65
CA PRO A 76 -2.47 -15.52 1.81
C PRO A 76 -2.10 -14.14 2.36
N LEU A 77 -2.63 -13.08 1.71
CA LEU A 77 -2.43 -11.69 2.15
C LEU A 77 -3.40 -11.37 3.28
N LEU A 78 -2.88 -10.90 4.41
CA LEU A 78 -3.67 -10.46 5.56
C LEU A 78 -3.71 -8.94 5.71
N GLY A 79 -2.70 -8.25 5.18
CA GLY A 79 -2.55 -6.80 5.30
C GLY A 79 -1.67 -6.24 4.19
N VAL A 80 -1.93 -5.01 3.77
CA VAL A 80 -1.10 -4.27 2.81
C VAL A 80 -0.93 -2.83 3.26
N ALA A 81 0.27 -2.29 3.09
CA ALA A 81 0.52 -0.87 3.20
C ALA A 81 1.46 -0.45 2.06
N TYR A 82 1.21 0.71 1.47
CA TYR A 82 2.11 1.29 0.49
C TYR A 82 2.14 2.81 0.59
N GLY A 83 3.21 3.39 0.06
CA GLY A 83 3.38 4.83 -0.05
C GLY A 83 4.23 5.19 -1.26
N TYR A 84 4.22 6.47 -1.60
CA TYR A 84 5.05 7.07 -2.63
C TYR A 84 5.26 8.55 -2.30
N CYS A 85 6.20 9.21 -2.97
CA CYS A 85 6.42 10.64 -2.77
C CYS A 85 5.20 11.46 -3.24
N GLY A 86 4.61 12.25 -2.34
CA GLY A 86 3.60 13.24 -2.70
C GLY A 86 4.17 14.32 -3.64
N ALA A 87 3.30 14.89 -4.48
CA ALA A 87 3.67 15.96 -5.40
C ALA A 87 2.64 17.11 -5.36
N PRO A 88 3.04 18.37 -5.66
CA PRO A 88 2.16 19.54 -5.50
C PRO A 88 0.88 19.51 -6.36
N ASP A 89 0.90 18.76 -7.46
CA ASP A 89 -0.21 18.53 -8.37
C ASP A 89 -1.21 17.47 -7.87
N GLN A 90 -0.93 16.81 -6.74
CA GLN A 90 -1.80 15.79 -6.18
C GLN A 90 -2.75 16.39 -5.14
N TRP A 91 -4.05 16.13 -5.30
CA TRP A 91 -5.09 16.67 -4.42
C TRP A 91 -4.84 16.37 -2.93
N TRP A 92 -4.46 15.15 -2.58
CA TRP A 92 -4.23 14.78 -1.18
C TRP A 92 -3.08 15.58 -0.55
N GLN A 93 -1.99 15.79 -1.30
CA GLN A 93 -0.88 16.64 -0.84
C GLN A 93 -1.36 18.07 -0.56
N GLN A 94 -2.22 18.61 -1.42
CA GLN A 94 -2.80 19.95 -1.21
C GLN A 94 -3.68 19.98 0.05
N GLN A 95 -4.50 18.95 0.29
CA GLN A 95 -5.32 18.86 1.51
C GLN A 95 -4.45 18.81 2.78
N VAL A 96 -3.38 17.99 2.77
CA VAL A 96 -2.45 17.90 3.90
C VAL A 96 -1.76 19.24 4.14
N VAL A 97 -1.24 19.88 3.09
CA VAL A 97 -0.58 21.19 3.20
C VAL A 97 -1.54 22.25 3.73
N GLN A 98 -2.77 22.33 3.21
CA GLN A 98 -3.78 23.28 3.68
C GLN A 98 -4.15 23.02 5.15
N GLY A 99 -4.28 21.75 5.55
CA GLY A 99 -4.53 21.37 6.94
C GLY A 99 -3.42 21.81 7.87
N LEU A 100 -2.16 21.58 7.49
CA LEU A 100 -0.98 22.03 8.26
C LEU A 100 -0.93 23.55 8.37
N GLN A 101 -1.21 24.28 7.28
CA GLN A 101 -1.23 25.75 7.29
C GLN A 101 -2.31 26.31 8.21
N ARG A 102 -3.52 25.74 8.18
CA ARG A 102 -4.61 26.13 9.10
C ARG A 102 -4.25 25.86 10.56
N GLY A 103 -3.46 24.82 10.83
CA GLY A 103 -2.95 24.47 12.16
C GLY A 103 -1.75 25.29 12.63
N GLY A 104 -1.34 26.35 11.91
CA GLY A 104 -0.17 27.17 12.26
C GLY A 104 1.18 26.61 11.81
N GLY A 105 1.18 25.57 10.97
CA GLY A 105 2.38 25.02 10.35
C GLY A 105 3.05 25.99 9.37
N PRO A 106 4.35 25.82 9.11
CA PRO A 106 5.12 26.73 8.27
C PRO A 106 4.54 26.83 6.85
N HIS A 107 4.35 28.06 6.38
CA HIS A 107 3.98 28.31 4.98
C HIS A 107 5.13 27.93 4.06
N ARG A 108 4.84 27.18 3.00
CA ARG A 108 5.82 26.83 1.96
C ARG A 108 6.22 28.14 1.26
N ARG A 109 7.46 28.60 1.46
CA ARG A 109 8.01 29.74 0.70
C ARG A 109 8.11 29.31 -0.77
N SER A 110 7.56 30.11 -1.69
CA SER A 110 7.76 29.88 -3.13
C SER A 110 9.26 29.97 -3.46
N PRO A 111 9.79 29.07 -4.30
CA PRO A 111 11.11 29.29 -4.87
C PRO A 111 11.03 30.50 -5.81
N ALA A 112 11.99 31.41 -5.65
CA ALA A 112 12.21 32.55 -6.54
C ALA A 112 12.73 32.08 -7.91
#